data_AF-A0A6A4Z4U5-F1
#
_entry.id   AF-A0A6A4Z4U5-F1
#
_cell.length_a   1.000
_cell.length_b   1.000
_cell.length_c   1.000
_cell.angle_alpha   90.00
_cell.angle_beta   90.00
_cell.angle_gamma   90.00
#
_symmetry.space_group_name_H-M   'P 1'
#
loop_
_entity.id
_entity.type
_entity.pdbx_description
1 polymer ?
#
loop_
_entity_poly.entity_id
_entity_poly.type
_entity_poly.pdbx_seq_one_letter_code
_entity_poly.pdbx_strand_id
1 'polypeptide(L)'
;MKVPSSLAIVAAFAASSVAALDAKFYGINYDFRTSQWGGCKDFHTIAEDFNILKQVTNNVRIYGTDFECAKNILKAAHNSGLKVWLGLWSEVGTAVATDSFPSQNNNPK
;
A
#
# COMPACT_ATOMS: atom_id res chain seq x y z
N MET A 1 -39.64 32.16 -0.96
CA MET A 1 -38.39 31.39 -0.75
C MET A 1 -38.27 31.10 0.73
N LYS A 2 -38.12 29.83 1.15
CA LYS A 2 -37.84 29.48 2.55
C LYS A 2 -36.33 29.62 2.77
N VAL A 3 -35.93 30.60 3.58
CA VAL A 3 -34.51 30.81 3.92
C VAL A 3 -34.13 29.75 4.95
N PRO A 4 -33.07 28.94 4.72
CA PRO A 4 -32.66 27.94 5.68
C PRO A 4 -32.20 28.62 6.98
N SER A 5 -32.64 28.06 8.11
CA SER A 5 -32.24 28.51 9.45
C SER A 5 -30.72 28.49 9.61
N SER A 6 -30.15 29.51 10.26
CA SER A 6 -28.71 29.59 10.56
C SER A 6 -28.19 28.36 11.31
N LEU A 7 -29.06 27.69 12.07
CA LEU A 7 -28.73 26.43 12.77
C LEU A 7 -28.44 25.27 11.79
N ALA A 8 -29.17 25.22 10.68
CA ALA A 8 -28.97 24.19 9.65
C ALA A 8 -27.65 24.41 8.90
N ILE A 9 -27.22 25.66 8.73
CA ILE A 9 -25.94 26.00 8.10
C ILE A 9 -24.79 25.58 9.01
N VAL A 10 -24.85 25.89 10.31
CA VAL A 10 -23.82 25.48 11.28
C VAL A 10 -23.71 23.97 11.40
N ALA A 11 -24.85 23.25 11.44
CA ALA A 11 -24.87 21.80 11.47
C ALA A 11 -24.23 21.17 10.21
N ALA A 12 -24.49 21.75 9.04
CA ALA A 12 -23.88 21.29 7.79
C ALA A 12 -22.36 21.53 7.76
N PHE A 13 -21.88 22.69 8.24
CA PHE A 13 -20.44 22.97 8.35
C PHE A 13 -19.74 22.04 9.33
N ALA A 14 -20.34 21.80 10.50
CA ALA A 14 -19.81 20.84 11.48
C ALA A 14 -19.75 19.41 10.91
N ALA A 15 -20.82 18.95 10.25
CA ALA A 15 -20.85 17.64 9.61
C ALA A 15 -19.85 17.50 8.43
N SER A 16 -19.58 18.58 7.70
CA SER A 16 -18.58 18.56 6.62
C SER A 16 -17.14 18.45 7.14
N SER A 17 -16.85 18.99 8.32
CA SER A 17 -15.51 18.97 8.92
C SER A 17 -15.09 17.57 9.40
N VAL A 18 -16.03 16.74 9.85
CA VAL A 18 -15.75 15.35 10.26
C VAL A 18 -15.56 14.40 9.08
N ALA A 19 -16.31 14.59 7.99
CA ALA A 19 -16.16 13.75 6.78
C ALA A 19 -14.79 13.92 6.09
N ALA A 20 -14.13 15.07 6.25
CA ALA A 20 -12.78 15.31 5.75
C ALA A 20 -11.69 14.57 6.57
N LEU A 21 -11.96 14.24 7.84
CA LEU A 21 -11.01 13.56 8.73
C LEU A 21 -11.03 12.03 8.56
N ASP A 22 -12.17 11.46 8.16
CA ASP A 22 -12.35 10.01 7.91
C ASP A 22 -11.96 9.57 6.48
N ALA A 23 -11.36 10.47 5.68
CA ALA A 23 -10.97 10.17 4.32
C ALA A 23 -9.78 9.19 4.30
N LYS A 24 -9.99 7.97 3.79
CA LYS A 24 -8.91 7.01 3.55
C LYS A 24 -8.01 7.47 2.40
N PHE A 25 -6.72 7.13 2.49
CA PHE A 25 -5.82 7.19 1.35
C PHE A 25 -6.33 6.27 0.24
N TYR A 26 -6.32 6.77 -1.00
CA TYR A 26 -6.69 5.97 -2.16
C TYR A 26 -5.83 4.70 -2.26
N GLY A 27 -4.53 4.81 -2.01
CA GLY A 27 -3.61 3.70 -1.86
C GLY A 27 -2.29 4.13 -1.22
N ILE A 28 -1.54 3.19 -0.66
CA ILE A 28 -0.24 3.43 -0.02
C ILE A 28 0.82 2.53 -0.65
N ASN A 29 2.00 3.08 -0.94
CA ASN A 29 3.16 2.27 -1.34
C ASN A 29 3.68 1.51 -0.11
N TYR A 30 3.75 0.19 -0.22
CA TYR A 30 4.23 -0.71 0.81
C TYR A 30 5.57 -1.30 0.40
N ASP A 31 6.60 -1.01 1.19
CA ASP A 31 7.90 -1.68 1.06
C ASP A 31 7.87 -2.98 1.85
N PHE A 32 7.95 -4.10 1.14
CA PHE A 32 7.95 -5.43 1.73
C PHE A 32 9.34 -5.87 2.20
N ARG A 33 10.37 -5.07 1.97
CA ARG A 33 11.73 -5.38 2.40
C ARG A 33 11.93 -5.03 3.87
N THR A 34 12.83 -5.75 4.52
CA THR A 34 13.25 -5.46 5.90
C THR A 34 14.17 -4.23 6.01
N SER A 35 14.83 -3.86 4.90
CA SER A 35 15.63 -2.64 4.76
C SER A 35 15.86 -2.32 3.28
N GLN A 36 16.53 -1.20 2.95
CA GLN A 36 16.85 -0.83 1.56
C GLN A 36 17.55 -1.95 0.77
N TRP A 37 18.38 -2.74 1.47
CA TRP A 37 19.16 -3.85 0.91
C TRP A 37 18.73 -5.21 1.48
N GLY A 38 17.63 -5.22 2.23
CA GLY A 38 17.13 -6.39 2.93
C GLY A 38 16.27 -7.29 2.04
N GLY A 39 16.15 -8.54 2.46
CA GLY A 39 15.19 -9.48 1.89
C GLY A 39 13.75 -9.18 2.33
N CYS A 40 12.86 -10.11 2.01
CA CYS A 40 11.46 -10.03 2.37
C CYS A 40 11.22 -10.01 3.88
N LYS A 41 10.24 -9.23 4.31
CA LYS A 41 9.55 -9.47 5.57
C LYS A 41 8.86 -10.85 5.53
N ASP A 42 8.78 -11.50 6.68
CA ASP A 42 8.00 -12.72 6.81
C ASP A 42 6.49 -12.43 6.81
N PHE A 43 5.68 -13.47 6.64
CA PHE A 43 4.22 -13.35 6.55
C PHE A 43 3.59 -12.68 7.78
N HIS A 44 4.07 -12.97 8.99
CA HIS A 44 3.47 -12.44 10.22
C HIS A 44 3.67 -10.93 10.31
N THR A 45 4.89 -10.46 10.04
CA THR A 45 5.21 -9.03 9.97
C THR A 45 4.33 -8.31 8.93
N ILE A 46 4.17 -8.89 7.73
CA ILE A 46 3.30 -8.29 6.69
C ILE A 46 1.83 -8.25 7.14
N ALA A 47 1.35 -9.30 7.80
CA ALA A 47 -0.02 -9.35 8.30
C ALA A 47 -0.29 -8.30 9.39
N GLU A 48 0.68 -8.06 10.28
CA GLU A 48 0.61 -7.00 11.29
C GLU A 48 0.59 -5.61 10.65
N ASP A 49 1.50 -5.35 9.71
CA ASP A 49 1.52 -4.10 8.92
C ASP A 49 0.16 -3.87 8.26
N PHE A 50 -0.46 -4.91 7.69
CA PHE A 50 -1.74 -4.80 6.98
C PHE A 50 -2.94 -4.58 7.89
N ASN A 51 -2.89 -5.06 9.13
CA ASN A 51 -3.89 -4.74 10.16
C ASN A 51 -3.87 -3.26 10.54
N ILE A 52 -2.71 -2.61 10.46
CA ILE A 52 -2.59 -1.16 10.65
C ILE A 52 -3.06 -0.43 9.38
N LEU A 53 -2.55 -0.82 8.21
CA LEU A 53 -2.82 -0.12 6.96
C LEU A 53 -4.31 -0.15 6.55
N LYS A 54 -5.06 -1.22 6.84
CA LYS A 54 -6.50 -1.30 6.53
C LYS A 54 -7.35 -0.22 7.20
N GLN A 55 -6.86 0.36 8.30
CA GLN A 55 -7.54 1.45 8.98
C GLN A 55 -7.53 2.73 8.14
N VAL A 56 -6.47 2.94 7.35
CA VAL A 56 -6.24 4.20 6.62
C VAL A 56 -6.28 4.05 5.10
N THR A 57 -6.27 2.85 4.54
CA THR A 57 -6.43 2.60 3.11
C THR A 57 -7.16 1.29 2.83
N ASN A 58 -7.63 1.14 1.59
CA ASN A 58 -8.17 -0.13 1.07
C ASN A 58 -7.22 -0.78 0.05
N ASN A 59 -6.17 -0.06 -0.40
CA ASN A 59 -5.27 -0.50 -1.44
C ASN A 59 -3.81 -0.28 -1.03
N VAL A 60 -2.97 -1.27 -1.28
CA VAL A 60 -1.52 -1.13 -1.17
C VAL A 60 -0.88 -1.38 -2.53
N ARG A 61 0.23 -0.70 -2.81
CA ARG A 61 1.07 -0.94 -3.98
C ARG A 61 2.41 -1.48 -3.55
N ILE A 62 2.88 -2.53 -4.22
CA ILE A 62 4.24 -3.05 -4.04
C ILE A 62 5.06 -2.89 -5.32
N TYR A 63 6.38 -2.80 -5.16
CA TYR A 63 7.34 -2.71 -6.26
C TYR A 63 8.30 -3.90 -6.18
N GLY A 64 8.22 -4.78 -7.16
CA GLY A 64 9.04 -6.00 -7.19
C GLY A 64 8.18 -7.25 -7.40
N THR A 65 8.79 -8.26 -8.00
CA THR A 65 8.14 -9.51 -8.40
C THR A 65 8.85 -10.74 -7.83
N ASP A 66 9.62 -10.58 -6.74
CA ASP A 66 10.09 -11.75 -5.99
C ASP A 66 8.90 -12.62 -5.62
N PHE A 67 8.92 -13.86 -6.09
CA PHE A 67 7.74 -14.72 -6.10
C PHE A 67 7.26 -15.04 -4.68
N GLU A 68 8.19 -15.36 -3.77
CA GLU A 68 7.85 -15.73 -2.40
C GLU A 68 7.36 -14.51 -1.60
N CYS A 69 7.95 -13.34 -1.83
CA CYS A 69 7.45 -12.08 -1.30
C CYS A 69 6.03 -11.78 -1.77
N ALA A 70 5.82 -11.77 -3.09
CA ALA A 70 4.53 -11.46 -3.69
C ALA A 70 3.45 -12.42 -3.17
N LYS A 71 3.75 -13.72 -3.06
CA LYS A 71 2.83 -14.73 -2.52
C LYS A 71 2.41 -14.42 -1.07
N ASN A 72 3.37 -14.11 -0.19
CA ASN A 72 3.07 -13.77 1.20
C ASN A 72 2.23 -12.49 1.33
N ILE A 73 2.56 -11.48 0.53
CA ILE A 73 1.83 -10.21 0.47
C ILE A 73 0.39 -10.43 0.01
N LEU A 74 0.20 -11.15 -1.09
CA LEU A 74 -1.15 -11.44 -1.63
C LEU A 74 -1.99 -12.23 -0.62
N LYS A 75 -1.38 -13.19 0.10
CA LYS A 75 -2.06 -13.94 1.17
C LYS A 75 -2.46 -13.04 2.34
N ALA A 76 -1.56 -12.16 2.80
CA ALA A 76 -1.84 -11.24 3.90
C ALA A 76 -2.91 -10.20 3.51
N ALA A 77 -2.88 -9.70 2.26
CA ALA A 77 -3.87 -8.77 1.74
C ALA A 77 -5.26 -9.40 1.70
N HIS A 78 -5.36 -10.63 1.18
CA HIS A 78 -6.61 -11.40 1.19
C HIS A 78 -7.18 -11.52 2.61
N ASN A 79 -6.35 -11.88 3.59
CA ASN A 79 -6.79 -12.07 4.97
C ASN A 79 -7.21 -10.77 5.66
N SER A 80 -6.62 -9.63 5.30
CA SER A 80 -6.92 -8.32 5.89
C SER A 80 -8.06 -7.57 5.19
N GLY A 81 -8.43 -7.98 3.96
CA GLY A 81 -9.40 -7.31 3.10
C GLY A 81 -8.81 -6.17 2.27
N LEU A 82 -7.48 -6.04 2.21
CA LEU A 82 -6.78 -5.09 1.37
C LEU A 82 -6.67 -5.59 -0.07
N LYS A 83 -6.62 -4.66 -1.04
CA LYS A 83 -6.29 -4.95 -2.44
C LYS A 83 -4.84 -4.60 -2.71
N VAL A 84 -4.18 -5.37 -3.59
CA VAL A 84 -2.77 -5.16 -3.96
C VAL A 84 -2.68 -4.72 -5.41
N TRP A 85 -1.97 -3.62 -5.65
CA TRP A 85 -1.45 -3.25 -6.97
C TRP A 85 -0.04 -3.81 -7.10
N LEU A 86 0.09 -4.88 -7.87
CA LEU A 86 1.37 -5.53 -8.14
C LEU A 86 2.14 -4.73 -9.19
N GLY A 87 3.14 -3.98 -8.77
CA GLY A 87 4.05 -3.29 -9.67
C GLY A 87 5.06 -4.25 -10.25
N LEU A 88 5.06 -4.40 -11.57
CA LEU A 88 6.16 -5.05 -12.28
C LEU A 88 7.37 -4.13 -12.22
N TRP A 89 8.44 -4.62 -11.61
CA TRP A 89 9.75 -3.97 -11.63
C TRP A 89 10.63 -4.77 -12.56
N SER A 90 11.12 -4.13 -13.62
CA SER A 90 12.07 -4.75 -14.55
C SER A 90 13.34 -3.94 -14.52
N GLU A 91 14.45 -4.64 -14.30
CA GLU A 91 15.79 -4.07 -14.44
C GLU A 91 16.38 -4.57 -15.76
N VAL A 92 17.17 -3.72 -16.42
CA VAL A 92 17.91 -4.12 -17.62
C VAL A 92 19.34 -4.46 -17.18
N GLY A 93 19.67 -5.74 -17.08
CA GLY A 93 21.05 -6.17 -16.92
C GLY A 93 21.80 -6.03 -18.25
N THR A 94 22.54 -4.94 -18.45
CA THR A 94 23.41 -4.78 -19.64
C THR A 94 24.87 -4.76 -19.23
N ALA A 95 25.77 -5.06 -20.18
CA ALA A 95 27.22 -4.95 -19.95
C ALA A 95 27.70 -3.51 -19.66
N VAL A 96 26.87 -2.50 -19.94
CA VAL A 96 27.21 -1.06 -19.80
C VAL A 96 26.41 -0.33 -18.73
N ALA A 97 25.40 -0.97 -18.14
CA ALA A 97 24.59 -0.43 -17.07
C ALA A 97 24.11 -1.58 -16.16
N THR A 98 24.56 -1.53 -14.91
CA THR A 98 24.06 -2.34 -13.79
C THR A 98 23.20 -1.44 -12.91
N ASP A 99 21.94 -1.81 -12.69
CA ASP A 99 21.03 -1.06 -11.83
C ASP A 99 21.31 -1.32 -10.34
N SER A 100 20.69 -0.49 -9.51
CA SER A 100 21.00 -0.26 -8.12
C SER A 100 20.61 -1.42 -7.21
N PHE A 101 19.75 -2.38 -7.62
CA PHE A 101 19.19 -3.41 -6.73
C PHE A 101 19.30 -4.86 -7.26
N PRO A 102 20.51 -5.44 -7.32
CA PRO A 102 20.75 -6.80 -7.85
C PRO A 102 19.91 -7.91 -7.22
N SER A 103 19.42 -7.71 -5.98
CA SER A 103 18.66 -8.70 -5.22
C SER A 103 17.31 -9.06 -5.84
N GLN A 104 16.74 -8.21 -6.71
CA GLN A 104 15.43 -8.46 -7.35
C GLN A 104 15.54 -9.33 -8.62
N ASN A 105 16.75 -9.52 -9.18
CA ASN A 105 16.98 -10.25 -10.43
C ASN A 105 17.45 -11.70 -10.22
N ASN A 106 17.59 -12.16 -8.98
CA ASN A 106 18.13 -13.49 -8.66
C ASN A 106 17.10 -14.62 -8.77
N ASN A 107 16.12 -14.51 -9.67
CA ASN A 107 15.25 -15.63 -9.97
C ASN A 107 16.02 -16.60 -10.89
N PRO A 108 16.33 -17.84 -10.46
CA PRO A 108 16.98 -18.79 -11.34
C PRO A 108 16.05 -19.05 -12.53
N LYS A 109 16.61 -18.97 -13.74
CA LYS A 109 15.94 -19.43 -14.96
C LYS A 109 15.65 -20.93 -14.88
#